data_AF-A0A0D3J9V5-F1
#
_entry.id   AF-A0A0D3J9V5-F1
#
_cell.length_a   1.000
_cell.length_b   1.000
_cell.length_c   1.000
_cell.angle_alpha   90.00
_cell.angle_beta   90.00
_cell.angle_gamma   90.00
#
_symmetry.space_group_name_H-M   'P 1'
#
loop_
_entity.id
_entity.type
_entity.pdbx_description
1 polymer ?
#
loop_
_entity_poly.entity_id
_entity_poly.type
_entity_poly.pdbx_seq_one_letter_code
_entity_poly.pdbx_strand_id
1 'polypeptide(L)'
;MADPDNFRVHSIDHIKKLPDADKARAILEECARHIRPLLQARRFPQPRCSVRSAFASARDRAATASQARRWRVLKLYEICCCTAGGKNLGVGGFCCPAGDGVTSLRIAIRLRTPGHGPQADEWGAHSLRDLDHAMKVLIHEVSHIVHGNHSAAFYTLMAELTRQYETYLQKGQVLDEAGMPLTGGRKADASRHNPSLREARLAALGAAEARARTGAILGGGGRLGGGGDVCEYGPQ
;
A
#
# COMPACT_ATOMS: atom_id res chain seq x y z
N MET A 1 -4.43 -14.31 -17.90
CA MET A 1 -4.10 -13.67 -16.60
C MET A 1 -3.56 -12.30 -16.92
N ALA A 2 -4.14 -11.21 -16.39
CA ALA A 2 -3.58 -9.89 -16.71
C ALA A 2 -2.29 -9.66 -15.92
N ASP A 3 -1.27 -9.22 -16.64
CA ASP A 3 0.10 -9.03 -16.16
C ASP A 3 0.12 -8.23 -14.85
N PRO A 4 0.63 -8.80 -13.73
CA PRO A 4 0.74 -8.09 -12.46
C PRO A 4 1.63 -6.84 -12.56
N ASP A 5 2.47 -6.74 -13.59
CA ASP A 5 3.32 -5.59 -13.85
C ASP A 5 2.57 -4.42 -14.52
N ASN A 6 1.31 -4.61 -14.92
CA ASN A 6 0.50 -3.56 -15.53
C ASN A 6 -0.02 -2.52 -14.51
N PHE A 7 -0.14 -2.89 -13.23
CA PHE A 7 -0.73 -2.05 -12.16
C PHE A 7 0.33 -1.29 -11.38
N ARG A 8 1.04 -0.41 -12.08
CA ARG A 8 2.12 0.41 -11.55
C ARG A 8 2.14 1.78 -12.19
N VAL A 9 3.11 2.59 -11.76
CA VAL A 9 3.56 3.77 -12.50
C VAL A 9 4.48 3.30 -13.64
N HIS A 10 4.12 3.57 -14.90
CA HIS A 10 4.86 3.06 -16.07
C HIS A 10 6.02 3.95 -16.49
N SER A 11 5.90 5.27 -16.34
CA SER A 11 6.95 6.21 -16.67
C SER A 11 7.04 7.33 -15.63
N ILE A 12 8.27 7.79 -15.37
CA ILE A 12 8.57 8.87 -14.43
C ILE A 12 9.35 9.96 -15.17
N ASP A 13 8.99 11.22 -14.93
CA ASP A 13 9.63 12.38 -15.56
C ASP A 13 9.83 13.51 -14.54
N HIS A 14 10.94 14.24 -14.62
CA HIS A 14 11.29 15.29 -13.65
C HIS A 14 11.96 16.46 -14.35
N ILE A 15 12.00 17.61 -13.68
CA ILE A 15 12.51 18.83 -14.30
C ILE A 15 14.03 18.90 -14.12
N LYS A 16 14.78 18.49 -15.15
CA LYS A 16 16.25 18.43 -15.16
C LYS A 16 16.96 19.79 -14.99
N LYS A 17 16.27 20.88 -15.32
CA LYS A 17 16.84 22.23 -15.30
C LYS A 17 16.86 22.85 -13.89
N LEU A 18 16.11 22.28 -12.94
CA LEU A 18 16.03 22.82 -11.59
C LEU A 18 17.14 22.27 -10.68
N PRO A 19 17.53 23.00 -9.63
CA PRO A 19 18.51 22.53 -8.66
C PRO A 19 18.03 21.24 -8.00
N ASP A 20 18.95 20.36 -7.56
CA ASP A 20 18.59 19.07 -6.93
C ASP A 20 17.67 18.17 -7.79
N ALA A 21 17.79 18.24 -9.12
CA ALA A 21 16.99 17.41 -10.04
C ALA A 21 17.09 15.90 -9.72
N ASP A 22 18.27 15.41 -9.35
CA ASP A 22 18.47 14.00 -8.99
C ASP A 22 17.70 13.60 -7.73
N LYS A 23 17.63 14.48 -6.73
CA LYS A 23 16.83 14.25 -5.52
C LYS A 23 15.33 14.26 -5.83
N ALA A 24 14.89 15.18 -6.70
CA ALA A 24 13.50 15.22 -7.14
C ALA A 24 13.10 13.91 -7.87
N ARG A 25 13.98 13.41 -8.73
CA ARG A 25 13.82 12.12 -9.39
C ARG A 25 13.72 10.98 -8.38
N ALA A 26 14.63 10.91 -7.42
CA ALA A 26 14.63 9.88 -6.38
C ALA A 26 13.32 9.87 -5.57
N ILE A 27 12.79 11.05 -5.22
CA ILE A 27 11.49 11.17 -4.54
C ILE A 27 10.34 10.62 -5.41
N LEU A 28 10.32 10.88 -6.72
CA LEU A 28 9.30 10.32 -7.61
C LEU A 28 9.40 8.80 -7.75
N GLU A 29 10.61 8.27 -7.87
CA GLU A 29 10.87 6.83 -7.91
C GLU A 29 10.41 6.17 -6.60
N GLU A 30 10.69 6.80 -5.47
CA GLU A 30 10.21 6.35 -4.17
C GLU A 30 8.68 6.42 -4.05
N CYS A 31 8.05 7.51 -4.50
CA CYS A 31 6.60 7.61 -4.56
C CYS A 31 5.98 6.47 -5.39
N ALA A 32 6.58 6.16 -6.55
CA ALA A 32 6.14 5.07 -7.41
C ALA A 32 6.25 3.69 -6.73
N ARG A 33 7.32 3.46 -5.94
CA ARG A 33 7.47 2.25 -5.12
C ARG A 33 6.40 2.17 -4.02
N HIS A 34 6.18 3.26 -3.31
CA HIS A 34 5.24 3.34 -2.19
C HIS A 34 3.78 3.18 -2.61
N ILE A 35 3.40 3.73 -3.77
CA ILE A 35 2.03 3.63 -4.28
C ILE A 35 1.75 2.27 -4.92
N ARG A 36 2.76 1.54 -5.40
CA ARG A 36 2.59 0.25 -6.09
C ARG A 36 1.70 -0.74 -5.34
N PRO A 37 1.91 -1.05 -4.05
CA PRO A 37 1.03 -1.98 -3.34
C PRO A 37 -0.42 -1.47 -3.25
N LEU A 38 -0.65 -0.15 -3.20
CA LEU A 38 -2.00 0.42 -3.26
C LEU A 38 -2.64 0.27 -4.65
N LEU A 39 -1.87 0.45 -5.73
CA LEU A 39 -2.33 0.27 -7.11
C LEU A 39 -2.65 -1.19 -7.45
N GLN A 40 -2.04 -2.13 -6.73
CA GLN A 40 -2.24 -3.58 -6.87
C GLN A 40 -3.23 -4.14 -5.83
N ALA A 41 -3.55 -3.36 -4.79
CA ALA A 41 -4.26 -3.82 -3.61
C ALA A 41 -5.65 -4.36 -3.96
N ARG A 42 -6.06 -5.40 -3.23
CA ARG A 42 -7.48 -5.71 -3.15
C ARG A 42 -8.17 -4.66 -2.30
N ARG A 43 -9.31 -4.15 -2.81
CA ARG A 43 -10.19 -3.25 -2.08
C ARG A 43 -10.44 -3.90 -0.72
N PHE A 44 -10.14 -3.19 0.37
CA PHE A 44 -10.40 -3.76 1.68
C PHE A 44 -11.91 -4.00 1.78
N PRO A 45 -12.35 -5.11 2.39
CA PRO A 45 -13.74 -5.22 2.79
C PRO A 45 -14.06 -3.96 3.59
N GLN A 46 -15.04 -3.18 3.14
CA GLN A 46 -15.59 -2.12 3.97
C GLN A 46 -15.99 -2.79 5.29
N PRO A 47 -15.74 -2.18 6.47
CA PRO A 47 -16.31 -2.70 7.70
C PRO A 47 -17.81 -2.87 7.44
N ARG A 48 -18.32 -4.09 7.61
CA ARG A 48 -19.73 -4.38 7.34
C ARG A 48 -20.53 -3.41 8.19
N CYS A 49 -21.19 -2.43 7.57
CA CYS A 49 -22.18 -1.65 8.28
C CYS A 49 -23.23 -2.64 8.80
N SER A 50 -23.55 -2.55 10.08
CA SER A 50 -24.43 -3.51 10.77
C SER A 50 -25.88 -3.46 10.28
N VAL A 51 -26.23 -2.53 9.40
CA VAL A 51 -27.49 -2.52 8.66
C VAL A 51 -27.45 -3.57 7.55
N ARG A 52 -27.65 -4.83 7.96
CA ARG A 52 -28.03 -5.93 7.08
C ARG A 52 -29.39 -5.61 6.46
N SER A 53 -29.43 -5.07 5.24
CA SER A 53 -30.62 -5.29 4.41
C SER A 53 -30.57 -6.74 3.92
N ALA A 54 -31.59 -7.52 4.26
CA ALA A 54 -31.64 -8.96 4.07
C ALA A 54 -31.92 -9.42 2.63
N PHE A 55 -31.64 -8.58 1.62
CA PHE A 55 -32.10 -8.78 0.24
C PHE A 55 -31.02 -8.70 -0.84
N ALA A 56 -29.76 -8.99 -0.52
CA ALA A 56 -28.75 -9.24 -1.56
C ALA A 56 -28.79 -10.73 -1.98
N SER A 57 -29.20 -10.99 -3.22
CA SER A 57 -29.38 -12.35 -3.75
C SER A 57 -28.05 -13.08 -3.89
N ALA A 58 -28.08 -14.41 -4.04
CA ALA A 58 -26.87 -15.21 -4.26
C ALA A 58 -26.09 -14.80 -5.54
N ARG A 59 -26.73 -14.13 -6.51
CA ARG A 59 -26.05 -13.55 -7.69
C ARG A 59 -25.20 -12.32 -7.34
N ASP A 60 -25.57 -11.56 -6.32
CA ASP A 60 -24.78 -10.40 -5.85
C ASP A 60 -23.50 -10.83 -5.14
N ARG A 61 -23.40 -12.11 -4.72
CA ARG A 61 -22.21 -12.70 -4.12
C ARG A 61 -21.19 -13.20 -5.16
N ALA A 62 -21.53 -13.22 -6.44
CA ALA A 62 -20.67 -13.74 -7.51
C ALA A 62 -20.02 -12.64 -8.38
N ALA A 63 -20.47 -11.38 -8.29
CA ALA A 63 -19.83 -10.22 -8.95
C ALA A 63 -18.62 -9.65 -8.15
N THR A 64 -18.25 -10.29 -7.04
CA THR A 64 -17.16 -9.90 -6.12
C THR A 64 -15.80 -10.55 -6.45
N ALA A 65 -15.70 -11.30 -7.56
CA ALA A 65 -14.54 -12.13 -7.87
C ALA A 65 -13.28 -11.40 -8.40
N SER A 66 -13.30 -10.06 -8.57
CA SER A 66 -12.06 -9.31 -8.85
C SER A 66 -12.04 -7.91 -8.23
N GLN A 67 -12.28 -7.78 -6.93
CA GLN A 67 -12.10 -6.51 -6.21
C GLN A 67 -10.62 -6.20 -5.93
N ALA A 68 -9.75 -6.39 -6.92
CA ALA A 68 -8.47 -5.70 -6.95
C ALA A 68 -8.71 -4.28 -7.46
N ARG A 69 -8.28 -3.27 -6.71
CA ARG A 69 -8.02 -1.94 -7.24
C ARG A 69 -6.87 -2.20 -8.22
N ARG A 70 -7.19 -2.34 -9.50
CA ARG A 70 -6.24 -2.72 -10.55
C ARG A 70 -5.86 -1.45 -11.30
N TRP A 71 -5.38 -0.46 -10.56
CA TRP A 71 -5.14 0.85 -11.12
C TRP A 71 -3.77 0.93 -11.76
N ARG A 72 -3.66 1.74 -12.80
CA ARG A 72 -2.38 1.99 -13.46
C ARG A 72 -2.20 3.46 -13.78
N VAL A 73 -0.98 3.94 -13.66
CA VAL A 73 -0.60 5.32 -13.92
C VAL A 73 0.43 5.29 -15.06
N LEU A 74 0.07 5.81 -16.23
CA LEU A 74 0.97 5.71 -17.39
C LEU A 74 2.19 6.63 -17.23
N LYS A 75 2.00 7.83 -16.66
CA LYS A 75 3.07 8.81 -16.42
C LYS A 75 2.92 9.51 -15.09
N LEU A 76 3.97 9.50 -14.28
CA LEU A 76 4.11 10.33 -13.07
C LEU A 76 5.19 11.38 -13.33
N TYR A 77 4.92 12.66 -13.07
CA TYR A 77 5.91 13.69 -13.35
C TYR A 77 5.88 14.88 -12.41
N GLU A 78 7.03 15.54 -12.30
CA GLU A 78 7.19 16.77 -11.52
C GLU A 78 6.58 17.98 -12.24
N ILE A 79 5.90 18.83 -11.48
CA ILE A 79 5.52 20.18 -11.90
C ILE A 79 6.17 21.24 -11.00
N CYS A 80 6.53 22.37 -11.60
CA CYS A 80 7.03 23.54 -10.90
C CYS A 80 6.39 24.81 -11.45
N CYS A 81 6.31 25.84 -10.62
CA CYS A 81 5.81 27.15 -11.06
C CYS A 81 6.68 27.79 -12.16
N CYS A 82 7.98 27.51 -12.19
CA CYS A 82 8.92 28.04 -13.18
C CYS A 82 8.73 27.45 -14.59
N THR A 83 8.23 26.23 -14.70
CA THR A 83 8.00 25.55 -15.99
C THR A 83 6.57 25.64 -16.49
N ALA A 84 5.61 26.00 -15.62
CA ALA A 84 4.19 26.08 -15.95
C ALA A 84 3.68 27.51 -16.27
N GLY A 85 4.58 28.47 -16.49
CA GLY A 85 4.22 29.86 -16.77
C GLY A 85 3.44 30.53 -15.63
N GLY A 86 3.73 30.17 -14.38
CA GLY A 86 3.13 30.80 -13.19
C GLY A 86 1.66 30.48 -12.92
N LYS A 87 1.01 29.58 -13.67
CA LYS A 87 -0.38 29.18 -13.42
C LYS A 87 -0.45 28.11 -12.33
N ASN A 88 -1.55 28.09 -11.57
CA ASN A 88 -1.86 27.05 -10.56
C ASN A 88 -0.84 26.92 -9.41
N LEU A 89 -0.36 28.05 -8.87
CA LEU A 89 0.60 28.10 -7.75
C LEU A 89 0.09 27.39 -6.48
N GLY A 90 -1.23 27.41 -6.26
CA GLY A 90 -1.89 26.77 -5.10
C GLY A 90 -2.19 25.27 -5.29
N VAL A 91 -1.88 24.70 -6.45
CA VAL A 91 -2.20 23.30 -6.75
C VAL A 91 -1.00 22.40 -6.45
N GLY A 92 -1.20 21.42 -5.57
CA GLY A 92 -0.18 20.44 -5.18
C GLY A 92 0.08 19.37 -6.24
N GLY A 93 -0.92 19.04 -7.05
CA GLY A 93 -0.82 18.04 -8.11
C GLY A 93 -2.07 18.03 -8.99
N PHE A 94 -2.08 17.19 -10.02
CA PHE A 94 -3.31 16.91 -10.77
C PHE A 94 -3.28 15.53 -11.40
N CYS A 95 -4.47 14.94 -11.53
CA CYS A 95 -4.70 13.68 -12.22
C CYS A 95 -5.45 13.89 -13.54
N CYS A 96 -5.00 13.22 -14.61
CA CYS A 96 -5.74 13.10 -15.86
C CYS A 96 -6.23 11.65 -16.03
N PRO A 97 -7.43 11.31 -15.53
CA PRO A 97 -7.98 9.97 -15.69
C PRO A 97 -8.35 9.68 -17.14
N ALA A 98 -8.27 8.41 -17.55
CA ALA A 98 -8.72 7.96 -18.87
C ALA A 98 -10.26 7.86 -18.97
N GLY A 99 -10.97 7.99 -17.85
CA GLY A 99 -12.43 7.88 -17.76
C GLY A 99 -12.95 6.44 -17.60
N ASP A 100 -12.07 5.44 -17.57
CA ASP A 100 -12.41 4.03 -17.36
C ASP A 100 -12.53 3.63 -15.86
N GLY A 101 -12.26 4.56 -14.94
CA GLY A 101 -12.25 4.33 -13.49
C GLY A 101 -11.06 3.49 -13.00
N VAL A 102 -10.07 3.25 -13.88
CA VAL A 102 -8.96 2.32 -13.64
C VAL A 102 -7.61 2.96 -13.96
N THR A 103 -7.56 3.79 -14.98
CA THR A 103 -6.32 4.27 -15.58
C THR A 103 -6.18 5.78 -15.40
N SER A 104 -5.02 6.20 -14.94
CA SER A 104 -4.57 7.58 -15.11
C SER A 104 -3.61 7.68 -16.28
N LEU A 105 -3.91 8.57 -17.22
CA LEU A 105 -3.01 8.87 -18.34
C LEU A 105 -1.74 9.56 -17.82
N ARG A 106 -1.90 10.49 -16.88
CA ARG A 106 -0.77 11.18 -16.25
C ARG A 106 -1.17 11.77 -14.91
N ILE A 107 -0.24 11.72 -13.96
CA ILE A 107 -0.33 12.38 -12.65
C ILE A 107 0.86 13.32 -12.52
N ALA A 108 0.58 14.56 -12.12
CA ALA A 108 1.57 15.57 -11.82
C ALA A 108 1.66 15.81 -10.31
N ILE A 109 2.88 15.96 -9.77
CA ILE A 109 3.11 16.31 -8.37
C ILE A 109 4.06 17.51 -8.29
N ARG A 110 3.72 18.47 -7.43
CA ARG A 110 4.57 19.60 -7.09
C ARG A 110 5.50 19.23 -5.94
N LEU A 111 6.72 18.84 -6.28
CA LEU A 111 7.74 18.48 -5.30
C LEU A 111 8.41 19.66 -4.62
N ARG A 112 8.22 20.88 -5.14
CA ARG A 112 8.92 22.07 -4.67
C ARG A 112 7.98 23.09 -4.08
N THR A 113 8.40 23.71 -2.99
CA THR A 113 7.74 24.90 -2.47
C THR A 113 8.19 26.09 -3.31
N PRO A 114 7.27 26.85 -3.92
CA PRO A 114 7.63 28.06 -4.64
C PRO A 114 8.21 29.08 -3.67
N GLY A 115 9.48 29.44 -3.86
CA GLY A 115 10.13 30.53 -3.16
C GLY A 115 10.35 31.69 -4.13
N HIS A 116 9.46 32.67 -4.10
CA HIS A 116 9.57 33.90 -4.88
C HIS A 116 9.90 35.04 -3.93
N GLY A 117 11.16 35.46 -3.91
CA GLY A 117 11.63 36.54 -3.05
C GLY A 117 12.78 37.30 -3.73
N PRO A 118 13.15 38.49 -3.22
CA PRO A 118 14.22 39.30 -3.79
C PRO A 118 15.61 38.62 -3.73
N GLN A 119 15.79 37.56 -2.95
CA GLN A 119 17.00 36.72 -2.90
C GLN A 119 16.91 35.44 -3.75
N ALA A 120 15.84 35.27 -4.53
CA ALA A 120 15.64 34.08 -5.32
C ALA A 120 16.49 34.16 -6.60
N ASP A 121 17.24 33.09 -6.92
CA ASP A 121 18.04 32.99 -8.15
C ASP A 121 17.15 32.97 -9.41
N GLU A 122 17.75 32.83 -10.60
CA GLU A 122 17.04 32.73 -11.89
C GLU A 122 15.91 31.67 -11.87
N TRP A 123 16.04 30.65 -11.01
CA TRP A 123 15.10 29.53 -10.89
C TRP A 123 14.16 29.63 -9.70
N GLY A 124 14.28 30.65 -8.84
CA GLY A 124 13.54 30.79 -7.60
C GLY A 124 14.11 29.94 -6.45
N ALA A 125 13.98 30.39 -5.19
CA ALA A 125 14.42 29.66 -3.99
C ALA A 125 13.51 28.45 -3.69
N HIS A 126 13.54 27.44 -4.56
CA HIS A 126 12.70 26.26 -4.50
C HIS A 126 13.29 25.21 -3.56
N SER A 127 12.72 25.10 -2.36
CA SER A 127 13.02 23.98 -1.46
C SER A 127 12.24 22.73 -1.87
N LEU A 128 12.95 21.59 -1.92
CA LEU A 128 12.31 20.28 -2.08
C LEU A 128 11.48 19.93 -0.83
N ARG A 129 10.30 19.37 -1.07
CA ARG A 129 9.46 18.77 -0.04
C ARG A 129 9.89 17.32 0.20
N ASP A 130 9.50 16.80 1.34
CA ASP A 130 9.77 15.42 1.72
C ASP A 130 8.84 14.41 1.02
N LEU A 131 9.20 13.13 1.17
CA LEU A 131 8.42 12.01 0.64
C LEU A 131 7.00 11.98 1.21
N ASP A 132 6.82 12.27 2.51
CA ASP A 132 5.51 12.22 3.17
C ASP A 132 4.53 13.23 2.53
N HIS A 133 4.98 14.45 2.27
CA HIS A 133 4.18 15.42 1.54
C HIS A 133 3.85 14.94 0.13
N ALA A 134 4.85 14.43 -0.61
CA ALA A 134 4.64 13.93 -1.97
C ALA A 134 3.64 12.77 -2.02
N MET A 135 3.67 11.86 -1.04
CA MET A 135 2.75 10.74 -0.93
C MET A 135 1.32 11.18 -0.60
N LYS A 136 1.14 12.18 0.27
CA LYS A 136 -0.19 12.75 0.57
C LYS A 136 -0.84 13.31 -0.70
N VAL A 137 -0.07 14.06 -1.49
CA VAL A 137 -0.53 14.58 -2.79
C VAL A 137 -0.81 13.45 -3.76
N LEU A 138 0.09 12.46 -3.89
CA LEU A 138 -0.12 11.33 -4.80
C LEU A 138 -1.39 10.53 -4.48
N ILE A 139 -1.68 10.27 -3.20
CA ILE A 139 -2.90 9.56 -2.79
C ILE A 139 -4.16 10.37 -3.13
N HIS A 140 -4.12 11.69 -2.97
CA HIS A 140 -5.19 12.58 -3.43
C HIS A 140 -5.42 12.44 -4.94
N GLU A 141 -4.36 12.54 -5.74
CA GLU A 141 -4.47 12.45 -7.21
C GLU A 141 -4.88 11.05 -7.70
N VAL A 142 -4.45 9.98 -7.04
CA VAL A 142 -4.89 8.62 -7.35
C VAL A 142 -6.38 8.45 -7.05
N SER A 143 -6.91 9.11 -6.02
CA SER A 143 -8.36 9.10 -5.72
C SER A 143 -9.19 9.71 -6.86
N HIS A 144 -8.61 10.65 -7.62
CA HIS A 144 -9.22 11.23 -8.81
C HIS A 144 -9.33 10.27 -10.00
N ILE A 145 -8.69 9.09 -9.97
CA ILE A 145 -8.94 8.03 -10.97
C ILE A 145 -10.40 7.57 -10.95
N VAL A 146 -11.00 7.52 -9.75
CA VAL A 146 -12.37 7.04 -9.55
C VAL A 146 -13.35 8.20 -9.39
N HIS A 147 -12.96 9.24 -8.65
CA HIS A 147 -13.85 10.34 -8.28
C HIS A 147 -13.30 11.68 -8.78
N GLY A 148 -13.89 12.24 -9.83
CA GLY A 148 -13.44 13.51 -10.40
C GLY A 148 -13.63 14.72 -9.45
N ASN A 149 -14.74 14.79 -8.72
CA ASN A 149 -15.05 15.92 -7.83
C ASN A 149 -14.76 15.57 -6.35
N HIS A 150 -14.47 16.58 -5.53
CA HIS A 150 -14.24 16.47 -4.08
C HIS A 150 -15.55 16.21 -3.30
N SER A 151 -16.17 15.08 -3.57
CA SER A 151 -17.40 14.60 -2.92
C SER A 151 -17.10 13.83 -1.62
N ALA A 152 -18.12 13.54 -0.82
CA ALA A 152 -17.97 12.67 0.36
C ALA A 152 -17.39 11.28 0.01
N ALA A 153 -17.75 10.74 -1.16
CA ALA A 153 -17.19 9.49 -1.66
C ALA A 153 -15.68 9.60 -1.96
N PHE A 154 -15.22 10.74 -2.50
CA PHE A 154 -13.80 11.03 -2.71
C PHE A 154 -13.02 10.99 -1.39
N TYR A 155 -13.49 11.73 -0.38
CA TYR A 155 -12.81 11.76 0.92
C TYR A 155 -12.82 10.40 1.63
N THR A 156 -13.90 9.63 1.48
CA THR A 156 -13.98 8.25 2.00
C THR A 156 -12.92 7.36 1.35
N LEU A 157 -12.78 7.44 0.02
CA LEU A 157 -11.76 6.67 -0.71
C LEU A 157 -10.34 7.08 -0.30
N MET A 158 -10.10 8.38 -0.22
CA MET A 158 -8.81 8.94 0.17
C MET A 158 -8.41 8.48 1.57
N ALA A 159 -9.32 8.55 2.56
CA ALA A 159 -9.06 8.07 3.91
C ALA A 159 -8.79 6.56 3.95
N GLU A 160 -9.51 5.77 3.15
CA GLU A 160 -9.26 4.34 3.04
C GLU A 160 -7.85 4.07 2.49
N LEU A 161 -7.43 4.77 1.43
CA LEU A 161 -6.10 4.64 0.84
C LEU A 161 -4.99 5.05 1.80
N THR A 162 -5.16 6.16 2.53
CA THR A 162 -4.19 6.61 3.54
C THR A 162 -4.00 5.56 4.63
N ARG A 163 -5.08 5.03 5.20
CA ARG A 163 -5.00 3.97 6.22
C ARG A 163 -4.35 2.69 5.68
N GLN A 164 -4.63 2.33 4.43
CA GLN A 164 -3.99 1.19 3.78
C GLN A 164 -2.48 1.40 3.62
N TYR A 165 -2.08 2.60 3.21
CA TYR A 165 -0.69 2.97 3.07
C TYR A 165 0.06 2.90 4.42
N GLU A 166 -0.50 3.47 5.48
CA GLU A 166 0.06 3.36 6.84
C GLU A 166 0.20 1.90 7.29
N THR A 167 -0.81 1.07 7.00
CA THR A 167 -0.76 -0.37 7.29
C THR A 167 0.36 -1.06 6.50
N TYR A 168 0.58 -0.68 5.23
CA TYR A 168 1.67 -1.22 4.41
C TYR A 168 3.05 -0.80 4.89
N LEU A 169 3.19 0.42 5.39
CA LEU A 169 4.43 0.87 6.03
C LEU A 169 4.71 0.04 7.30
N GLN A 170 3.73 -0.10 8.19
CA GLN A 170 3.88 -0.87 9.44
C GLN A 170 4.20 -2.34 9.20
N LYS A 171 3.61 -2.94 8.16
CA LYS A 171 3.81 -4.35 7.81
C LYS A 171 5.04 -4.60 6.94
N GLY A 172 5.75 -3.57 6.48
CA GLY A 172 6.86 -3.75 5.55
C GLY A 172 6.46 -4.17 4.14
N GLN A 173 5.22 -3.93 3.73
CA GLN A 173 4.74 -4.39 2.41
C GLN A 173 5.18 -3.48 1.26
N VAL A 174 5.72 -2.30 1.58
CA VAL A 174 6.42 -1.48 0.59
C VAL A 174 7.84 -2.02 0.43
N LEU A 175 8.20 -2.36 -0.80
CA LEU A 175 9.50 -2.91 -1.12
C LEU A 175 10.48 -1.82 -1.60
N ASP A 176 11.75 -1.97 -1.26
CA ASP A 176 12.85 -1.20 -1.81
C ASP A 176 13.20 -1.64 -3.25
N GLU A 177 14.23 -1.02 -3.84
CA GLU A 177 14.71 -1.35 -5.18
C GLU A 177 15.21 -2.81 -5.31
N ALA A 178 15.65 -3.41 -4.20
CA ALA A 178 16.09 -4.80 -4.13
C ALA A 178 14.93 -5.78 -3.86
N GLY A 179 13.69 -5.28 -3.80
CA GLY A 179 12.51 -6.11 -3.53
C GLY A 179 12.35 -6.48 -2.05
N MET A 180 13.01 -5.78 -1.15
CA MET A 180 13.00 -6.06 0.29
C MET A 180 12.01 -5.13 1.02
N PRO A 181 11.28 -5.62 2.03
CA PRO A 181 10.48 -4.80 2.93
C PRO A 181 11.25 -3.58 3.47
N LEU A 182 10.75 -2.35 3.23
CA LEU A 182 11.34 -1.11 3.76
C LEU A 182 11.30 -1.02 5.31
N THR A 183 10.50 -1.87 5.94
CA THR A 183 10.39 -2.02 7.39
C THR A 183 10.23 -3.49 7.70
N GLY A 184 10.97 -4.02 8.68
CA GLY A 184 10.79 -5.39 9.15
C GLY A 184 11.12 -6.47 8.10
N GLY A 185 12.41 -6.81 8.01
CA GLY A 185 12.89 -7.97 7.26
C GLY A 185 14.34 -8.27 7.64
N ARG A 186 14.61 -9.45 8.23
CA ARG A 186 15.99 -9.94 8.35
C ARG A 186 16.35 -10.60 7.03
N LYS A 187 17.55 -10.32 6.50
CA LYS A 187 18.12 -11.12 5.40
C LYS A 187 18.02 -12.58 5.82
N ALA A 188 17.24 -13.38 5.09
CA ALA A 188 17.47 -14.81 5.11
C ALA A 188 18.87 -14.98 4.55
N ASP A 189 19.80 -15.34 5.43
CA ASP A 189 21.17 -15.71 5.10
C ASP A 189 21.16 -16.56 3.81
N ALA A 190 21.77 -16.05 2.74
CA ALA A 190 21.86 -16.72 1.44
C ALA A 190 22.60 -18.07 1.53
N SER A 191 23.36 -18.27 2.61
CA SER A 191 24.07 -19.52 2.93
C SER A 191 23.15 -20.59 3.55
N ARG A 192 21.91 -20.24 3.92
CA ARG A 192 20.88 -21.19 4.39
C ARG A 192 19.87 -21.52 3.29
N HIS A 193 20.35 -21.79 2.09
CA HIS A 193 19.48 -22.34 1.06
C HIS A 193 19.16 -23.80 1.37
N ASN A 194 18.01 -24.04 2.00
CA ASN A 194 17.38 -25.33 2.33
C ASN A 194 18.33 -26.39 2.95
N PRO A 195 18.18 -26.76 4.25
CA PRO A 195 18.99 -27.83 4.82
C PRO A 195 18.86 -29.09 3.97
N SER A 196 19.95 -29.82 3.79
CA SER A 196 19.91 -31.13 3.13
C SER A 196 18.87 -32.02 3.81
N LEU A 197 18.30 -33.00 3.08
CA LEU A 197 17.31 -33.92 3.66
C LEU A 197 17.80 -34.60 4.96
N ARG A 198 19.11 -34.80 5.08
CA ARG A 198 19.75 -35.36 6.27
C ARG A 198 19.73 -34.36 7.44
N GLU A 199 20.10 -33.11 7.22
CA GLU A 199 20.06 -32.06 8.23
C GLU A 199 18.64 -31.75 8.68
N ALA A 200 17.68 -31.74 7.74
CA ALA A 200 16.26 -31.58 8.05
C ALA A 200 15.73 -32.72 8.93
N ARG A 201 16.11 -33.97 8.64
CA ARG A 201 15.75 -35.14 9.46
C ARG A 201 16.36 -35.07 10.87
N LEU A 202 17.62 -34.68 10.99
CA LEU A 202 18.29 -34.51 12.28
C LEU A 202 17.64 -33.39 13.12
N ALA A 203 17.31 -32.27 12.49
CA ALA A 203 16.60 -31.17 13.16
C ALA A 203 15.19 -31.59 13.59
N ALA A 204 14.46 -32.34 12.75
CA ALA A 204 13.13 -32.86 13.07
C ALA A 204 13.17 -33.86 14.24
N LEU A 205 14.18 -34.73 14.28
CA LEU A 205 14.41 -35.66 15.39
C LEU A 205 14.70 -34.90 16.68
N GLY A 206 15.63 -33.94 16.66
CA GLY A 206 15.94 -33.11 17.84
C GLY A 206 14.74 -32.32 18.34
N ALA A 207 13.90 -31.79 17.45
CA ALA A 207 12.67 -31.10 17.81
C ALA A 207 11.59 -32.05 18.35
N ALA A 208 11.54 -33.30 17.89
CA ALA A 208 10.66 -34.33 18.44
C ALA A 208 11.09 -34.75 19.86
N GLU A 209 12.40 -34.95 20.08
CA GLU A 209 12.94 -35.23 21.41
C GLU A 209 12.74 -34.06 22.38
N ALA A 210 12.93 -32.83 21.91
CA ALA A 210 12.67 -31.63 22.72
C ALA A 210 11.18 -31.56 23.15
N ARG A 211 10.25 -31.86 22.23
CA ARG A 211 8.80 -31.96 22.52
C ARG A 211 8.48 -33.11 23.47
N ALA A 212 9.14 -34.26 23.33
CA ALA A 212 8.97 -35.39 24.24
C ALA A 212 9.50 -35.06 25.64
N ARG A 213 10.67 -34.43 25.75
CA ARG A 213 11.24 -33.96 27.02
C ARG A 213 10.35 -32.92 27.70
N THR A 214 9.91 -31.90 26.97
CA THR A 214 8.98 -30.90 27.53
C THR A 214 7.62 -31.50 27.88
N GLY A 215 7.09 -32.42 27.07
CA GLY A 215 5.86 -33.16 27.39
C GLY A 215 5.98 -34.06 28.62
N ALA A 216 7.15 -34.67 28.84
CA ALA A 216 7.43 -35.47 30.02
C ALA A 216 7.54 -34.60 31.30
N ILE A 217 8.08 -33.38 31.19
CA ILE A 217 8.18 -32.44 32.30
C ILE A 217 6.82 -31.79 32.61
N LEU A 218 6.04 -31.43 31.59
CA LEU A 218 4.80 -30.69 31.75
C LEU A 218 3.58 -31.55 32.07
N GLY A 219 3.69 -32.89 32.00
CA GLY A 219 2.58 -33.81 32.21
C GLY A 219 1.52 -33.69 31.11
N GLY A 220 0.92 -34.81 30.70
CA GLY A 220 -0.06 -34.84 29.62
C GLY A 220 -1.20 -33.82 29.83
N GLY A 221 -1.30 -32.83 28.95
CA GLY A 221 -2.34 -31.81 28.99
C GLY A 221 -3.73 -32.43 28.91
N GLY A 222 -4.52 -32.25 29.97
CA GLY A 222 -5.92 -32.66 30.03
C GLY A 222 -6.76 -31.98 28.96
N ARG A 223 -7.83 -32.67 28.54
CA ARG A 223 -8.83 -32.17 27.59
C ARG A 223 -9.52 -30.93 28.20
N LEU A 224 -9.32 -29.77 27.59
CA LEU A 224 -10.12 -28.58 27.89
C LEU A 224 -11.35 -28.57 26.98
N GLY A 225 -12.54 -28.81 27.56
CA GLY A 225 -13.83 -28.54 26.93
C GLY A 225 -14.83 -29.71 26.98
N GLY A 226 -15.83 -29.59 27.86
CA GLY A 226 -16.97 -30.50 27.95
C GLY A 226 -17.87 -30.17 29.15
N GLY A 227 -18.39 -28.95 29.22
CA GLY A 227 -19.46 -28.57 30.14
C GLY A 227 -20.77 -28.45 29.36
N GLY A 228 -21.78 -29.19 29.78
CA GLY A 228 -23.15 -29.13 29.26
C GLY A 228 -24.05 -29.96 30.18
N ASP A 229 -24.78 -29.26 31.02
CA ASP A 229 -25.52 -29.71 32.20
C ASP A 229 -26.54 -30.82 31.95
N VAL A 230 -26.59 -31.78 32.88
CA VAL A 230 -27.74 -32.69 33.04
C VAL A 230 -28.69 -32.10 34.08
N CYS A 231 -29.86 -31.64 33.63
CA CYS A 231 -30.95 -31.25 34.51
C CYS A 231 -31.57 -32.50 35.16
N GLU A 232 -31.48 -32.53 36.48
CA GLU A 232 -32.19 -33.38 37.43
C GLU A 232 -33.70 -33.10 37.37
N TYR A 233 -34.53 -34.15 37.26
CA TYR A 233 -35.97 -34.04 37.55
C TYR A 233 -36.44 -35.30 38.28
N GLY A 234 -36.95 -35.10 39.50
CA GLY A 234 -37.87 -36.04 40.14
C GLY A 234 -37.95 -35.85 41.66
N PRO A 235 -39.10 -35.40 42.18
CA PRO A 235 -39.50 -35.74 43.54
C PRO A 235 -40.64 -36.79 43.55
N GLN A 236 -40.56 -37.61 44.60
CA GLN A 236 -41.54 -38.52 45.22
C GLN A 236 -41.59 -39.96 44.69
#